data_AF-A0A2D6X8T0-F1
#
_entry.id   AF-A0A2D6X8T0-F1
#
_cell.length_a   1.000
_cell.length_b   1.000
_cell.length_c   1.000
_cell.angle_alpha   90.00
_cell.angle_beta   90.00
_cell.angle_gamma   90.00
#
_symmetry.space_group_name_H-M   'P 1'
#
loop_
_entity.id
_entity.type
_entity.pdbx_description
1 polymer ?
#
loop_
_entity_poly.entity_id
_entity_poly.type
_entity_poly.pdbx_seq_one_letter_code
_entity_poly.pdbx_strand_id
1 'polypeptide(L)'
;MDAPTITLGKHPTTLAKPSTFTALAMARGPDAFDSMQQAEIFALQAMSLAVCWPENKTWPGKFRPRKWRASMKVDEYGAAIFDDLISAGHGVGAILEAGIEAYKFCMMSLPRKQEVAEAEGFSEAPVGG
;
A
#
# COMPACT_ATOMS: atom_id res chain seq x y z
N MET A 1 -8.43 -2.97 12.11
CA MET A 1 -7.99 -4.26 11.54
C MET A 1 -6.50 -4.40 11.80
N ASP A 2 -6.06 -5.61 12.12
CA ASP A 2 -4.65 -5.90 12.34
C ASP A 2 -3.85 -5.86 11.04
N ALA A 3 -2.56 -5.54 11.13
CA ALA A 3 -1.70 -5.54 9.96
C ALA A 3 -1.47 -6.96 9.45
N PRO A 4 -1.65 -7.23 8.14
CA PRO A 4 -1.46 -8.56 7.60
C PRO A 4 0.02 -8.95 7.64
N THR A 5 0.27 -10.25 7.78
CA THR A 5 1.61 -10.83 7.65
C THR A 5 1.71 -11.53 6.31
N ILE A 6 2.65 -11.09 5.48
CA ILE A 6 2.90 -11.63 4.14
C ILE A 6 4.22 -12.38 4.09
N THR A 7 4.38 -13.25 3.09
CA THR A 7 5.65 -13.94 2.83
C THR A 7 6.19 -13.50 1.48
N LEU A 8 7.27 -12.72 1.51
CA LEU A 8 8.04 -12.34 0.33
C LEU A 8 9.53 -12.47 0.65
N GLY A 9 10.17 -13.49 0.09
CA GLY A 9 11.51 -13.94 0.49
C GLY A 9 11.47 -15.01 1.59
N LYS A 10 12.46 -15.00 2.50
CA LYS A 10 12.69 -16.10 3.45
C LYS A 10 11.88 -16.02 4.74
N HIS A 11 11.38 -14.85 5.11
CA HIS A 11 10.77 -14.61 6.41
C HIS A 11 9.40 -13.93 6.27
N PRO A 12 8.39 -14.38 7.03
CA PRO A 12 7.14 -13.66 7.16
C PRO A 12 7.37 -12.24 7.68
N THR A 13 6.66 -11.27 7.10
CA THR A 13 6.77 -9.86 7.47
C THR A 13 5.37 -9.28 7.69
N THR A 14 5.12 -8.80 8.91
CA THR A 14 3.92 -8.02 9.23
C THR A 14 4.05 -6.63 8.62
N LEU A 15 3.07 -6.22 7.83
CA LEU A 15 3.08 -4.91 7.17
C LEU A 15 2.95 -3.76 8.17
N ALA A 16 3.44 -2.59 7.80
CA ALA A 16 3.27 -1.34 8.53
C ALA A 16 2.17 -0.50 7.87
N LYS A 17 1.36 0.17 8.68
CA LYS A 17 0.29 1.04 8.18
C LYS A 17 0.91 2.17 7.33
N PRO A 18 0.50 2.37 6.08
CA PRO A 18 0.96 3.49 5.27
C PRO A 18 0.40 4.81 5.80
N SER A 19 0.98 5.93 5.37
CA SER A 19 0.36 7.24 5.63
C SER A 19 -0.99 7.34 4.92
N THR A 20 -1.94 8.10 5.47
CA THR A 20 -3.26 8.31 4.85
C THR A 20 -3.14 8.85 3.43
N PHE A 21 -2.20 9.77 3.19
CA PHE A 21 -1.98 10.35 1.86
C PHE A 21 -1.46 9.30 0.87
N THR A 22 -0.56 8.42 1.30
CA THR A 22 -0.08 7.32 0.47
C THR A 22 -1.16 6.31 0.18
N ALA A 23 -1.97 5.95 1.18
CA ALA A 23 -3.13 5.08 0.99
C ALA A 23 -4.14 5.68 0.00
N LEU A 24 -4.36 7.00 0.06
CA LEU A 24 -5.24 7.72 -0.87
C LEU A 24 -4.70 7.70 -2.29
N ALA A 25 -3.38 7.86 -2.47
CA ALA A 25 -2.74 7.78 -3.78
C ALA A 25 -2.94 6.40 -4.44
N MET A 26 -3.04 5.34 -3.62
CA MET A 26 -3.32 3.97 -4.08
C MET A 26 -4.80 3.72 -4.34
N ALA A 27 -5.70 4.54 -3.80
CA ALA A 27 -7.12 4.30 -3.91
C ALA A 27 -7.60 4.25 -5.36
N ARG A 28 -8.20 3.12 -5.74
CA ARG A 28 -8.88 2.93 -7.02
C ARG A 28 -10.29 2.41 -6.74
N GLY A 29 -11.28 3.02 -7.38
CA GLY A 29 -12.65 2.51 -7.39
C GLY A 29 -12.79 1.27 -8.30
N PRO A 30 -13.89 0.52 -8.21
CA PRO A 30 -14.15 -0.64 -9.07
C PRO A 30 -13.99 -0.31 -10.57
N ASP A 31 -14.62 0.77 -11.03
CA ASP A 31 -14.58 1.21 -12.43
C ASP A 31 -13.16 1.54 -12.93
N ALA A 32 -12.26 1.93 -12.01
CA ALA A 32 -10.88 2.20 -12.36
C ALA A 32 -10.12 0.89 -12.66
N PHE A 33 -10.41 -0.20 -11.95
CA PHE A 33 -9.75 -1.49 -12.23
C PHE A 33 -10.14 -2.07 -13.59
N ASP A 34 -11.41 -1.91 -14.00
CA ASP A 34 -11.91 -2.44 -15.28
C ASP A 34 -11.23 -1.78 -16.50
N SER A 35 -10.69 -0.57 -16.31
CA SER A 35 -9.98 0.17 -17.35
C SER A 35 -8.45 0.06 -17.27
N MET A 36 -7.91 -0.49 -16.17
CA MET A 36 -6.48 -0.63 -15.96
C MET A 36 -5.90 -1.80 -16.74
N GLN A 37 -4.74 -1.58 -17.35
CA GLN A 37 -3.97 -2.66 -17.93
C GLN A 37 -3.35 -3.52 -16.82
N GLN A 38 -3.16 -4.81 -17.10
CA GLN A 38 -2.60 -5.76 -16.13
C GLN A 38 -1.25 -5.30 -15.54
N ALA A 39 -0.40 -4.67 -16.36
CA ALA A 39 0.88 -4.12 -15.92
C ALA A 39 0.73 -2.97 -14.91
N GLU A 40 -0.29 -2.12 -15.07
CA GLU A 40 -0.58 -1.03 -14.14
C GLU A 40 -1.05 -1.58 -12.79
N ILE A 41 -1.85 -2.66 -12.80
CA ILE A 41 -2.28 -3.35 -11.58
C ILE A 41 -1.06 -3.92 -10.84
N PHE A 42 -0.10 -4.50 -11.55
CA PHE A 42 1.12 -5.04 -10.96
C PHE A 42 2.01 -3.95 -10.37
N ALA A 43 2.14 -2.81 -11.07
CA ALA A 43 2.86 -1.65 -10.54
C ALA A 43 2.19 -1.11 -9.26
N LEU A 44 0.86 -1.00 -9.24
CA LEU A 44 0.11 -0.55 -8.06
C LEU A 44 0.31 -1.49 -6.86
N GLN A 45 0.27 -2.80 -7.09
CA GLN A 45 0.52 -3.82 -6.07
C GLN A 45 1.96 -3.77 -5.54
N ALA A 46 2.95 -3.63 -6.43
CA ALA A 46 4.36 -3.50 -6.04
C ALA A 46 4.63 -2.20 -5.26
N MET A 47 4.02 -1.08 -5.66
CA MET A 47 4.08 0.16 -4.89
C MET A 47 3.46 -0.02 -3.51
N SER A 48 2.30 -0.67 -3.43
CA SER A 48 1.62 -0.96 -2.16
C SER A 48 2.51 -1.75 -1.20
N LEU A 49 3.29 -2.71 -1.72
CA LEU A 49 4.30 -3.41 -0.92
C LEU A 49 5.34 -2.48 -0.33
N ALA A 50 5.94 -1.61 -1.15
CA ALA A 50 7.01 -0.74 -0.69
C ALA A 50 6.54 0.27 0.36
N VAL A 51 5.33 0.80 0.22
CA VAL A 51 4.79 1.80 1.16
C VAL A 51 4.29 1.18 2.47
N CYS A 52 3.89 -0.09 2.43
CA CYS A 52 3.50 -0.85 3.61
C CYS A 52 4.68 -1.62 4.23
N TRP A 53 5.89 -1.59 3.66
CA TRP A 53 7.01 -2.34 4.21
C TRP A 53 7.58 -1.67 5.46
N PRO A 54 7.74 -2.39 6.60
CA PRO A 54 8.22 -1.78 7.83
C PRO A 54 9.65 -1.23 7.72
N GLU A 55 9.88 0.00 8.21
CA GLU A 55 11.20 0.65 8.17
C GLU A 55 12.29 -0.16 8.89
N ASN A 56 11.93 -0.86 9.97
CA ASN A 56 12.83 -1.68 10.77
C ASN A 56 13.06 -3.10 10.22
N LYS A 57 12.50 -3.44 9.05
CA LYS A 57 12.71 -4.73 8.39
C LYS A 57 13.54 -4.56 7.12
N THR A 58 14.39 -5.55 6.85
CA THR A 58 15.15 -5.63 5.60
C THR A 58 14.19 -5.70 4.42
N TRP A 59 14.46 -4.90 3.39
CA TRP A 59 13.72 -4.94 2.13
C TRP A 59 14.08 -6.21 1.35
N PRO A 60 13.13 -6.95 0.76
CA PRO A 60 13.40 -8.20 0.07
C PRO A 60 14.04 -8.03 -1.31
N GLY A 61 14.05 -6.83 -1.90
CA GLY A 61 14.70 -6.56 -3.17
C GLY A 61 16.19 -6.20 -3.05
N LYS A 62 16.85 -5.84 -4.17
CA LYS A 62 18.28 -5.49 -4.15
C LYS A 62 18.51 -4.14 -3.47
N PHE A 63 17.62 -3.18 -3.74
CA PHE A 63 17.73 -1.83 -3.22
C PHE A 63 16.44 -1.45 -2.50
N ARG A 64 16.59 -0.97 -1.26
CA ARG A 64 15.42 -0.43 -0.56
C ARG A 64 14.89 0.79 -1.33
N PRO A 65 13.61 0.79 -1.74
CA PRO A 65 13.02 1.91 -2.46
C PRO A 65 13.05 3.17 -1.60
N ARG A 66 13.30 4.32 -2.23
CA ARG A 66 13.14 5.63 -1.56
C ARG A 66 11.66 5.85 -1.28
N LYS A 67 11.32 6.50 -0.16
CA LYS A 67 9.93 6.87 0.14
C LYS A 67 9.27 7.56 -1.06
N TRP A 68 8.10 7.07 -1.46
CA TRP A 68 7.29 7.70 -2.49
C TRP A 68 6.90 9.14 -2.11
N ARG A 69 6.76 10.01 -3.11
CA ARG A 69 6.35 11.41 -2.95
C ARG A 69 5.27 11.74 -3.95
N ALA A 70 4.43 12.72 -3.63
CA ALA A 70 3.32 13.17 -4.48
C ALA A 70 3.74 13.57 -5.91
N SER A 71 4.98 14.04 -6.09
CA SER A 71 5.53 14.41 -7.39
C SER A 71 5.95 13.22 -8.27
N MET A 72 5.96 12.00 -7.72
CA MET A 72 6.33 10.78 -8.43
C MET A 72 5.09 10.08 -8.94
N LYS A 73 5.11 9.63 -10.20
CA LYS A 73 4.01 8.84 -10.72
C LYS A 73 3.98 7.45 -10.07
N VAL A 74 2.77 6.98 -9.78
CA VAL A 74 2.53 5.73 -9.04
C VAL A 74 2.95 4.51 -9.85
N ASP A 75 2.64 4.51 -11.14
CA ASP A 75 2.96 3.47 -12.11
C ASP A 75 4.48 3.32 -12.30
N GLU A 76 5.19 4.42 -12.57
CA GLU A 76 6.65 4.41 -12.76
C GLU A 76 7.38 3.94 -11.50
N TYR A 77 6.95 4.43 -10.32
CA TYR A 77 7.53 4.02 -9.05
C TYR A 77 7.24 2.54 -8.74
N GLY A 78 6.02 2.09 -8.98
CA GLY A 78 5.60 0.70 -8.80
C GLY A 78 6.34 -0.26 -9.73
N ALA A 79 6.53 0.11 -11.00
CA ALA A 79 7.29 -0.68 -11.96
C ALA A 79 8.75 -0.85 -11.52
N ALA A 80 9.41 0.22 -11.06
CA ALA A 80 10.77 0.16 -10.56
C ALA A 80 10.92 -0.79 -9.34
N ILE A 81 9.91 -0.83 -8.46
CA ILE A 81 9.89 -1.78 -7.33
C ILE A 81 9.72 -3.21 -7.82
N PHE A 82 8.80 -3.41 -8.78
CA PHE A 82 8.57 -4.72 -9.35
C PHE A 82 9.85 -5.28 -9.98
N ASP A 83 10.55 -4.48 -10.79
CA ASP A 83 11.81 -4.86 -11.43
C ASP A 83 12.93 -5.14 -10.42
N ASP A 84 13.01 -4.39 -9.31
CA ASP A 84 13.97 -4.64 -8.23
C ASP A 84 13.71 -5.98 -7.54
N LEU A 85 12.45 -6.31 -7.26
CA LEU A 85 12.05 -7.59 -6.66
C LEU A 85 12.34 -8.77 -7.60
N ILE A 86 12.01 -8.63 -8.88
CA ILE A 86 12.36 -9.64 -9.91
C ILE A 86 13.88 -9.80 -9.98
N SER A 87 14.62 -8.69 -10.01
CA SER A 87 16.07 -8.70 -10.06
C SER A 87 16.70 -9.37 -8.83
N ALA A 88 16.05 -9.31 -7.68
CA ALA A 88 16.44 -9.99 -6.44
C ALA A 88 16.10 -11.50 -6.42
N GLY A 89 15.44 -12.01 -7.47
CA GLY A 89 15.13 -13.43 -7.65
C GLY A 89 13.76 -13.85 -7.12
N HIS A 90 12.86 -12.91 -6.80
CA HIS A 90 11.49 -13.26 -6.43
C HIS A 90 10.69 -13.64 -7.67
N GLY A 91 9.85 -14.68 -7.54
CA GLY A 91 8.92 -15.06 -8.60
C GLY A 91 7.77 -14.06 -8.70
N VAL A 92 7.28 -13.83 -9.94
CA VAL A 92 6.14 -12.94 -10.22
C VAL A 92 4.95 -13.28 -9.32
N GLY A 93 4.54 -14.55 -9.24
CA GLY A 93 3.39 -14.96 -8.43
C GLY A 93 3.49 -14.55 -6.96
N ALA A 94 4.66 -14.70 -6.34
CA ALA A 94 4.88 -14.32 -4.95
C ALA A 94 4.82 -12.80 -4.74
N ILE A 95 5.35 -12.02 -5.70
CA ILE A 95 5.25 -10.55 -5.67
C ILE A 95 3.80 -10.11 -5.75
N LEU A 96 3.01 -10.73 -6.63
CA LEU A 96 1.60 -10.37 -6.83
C LEU A 96 0.74 -10.77 -5.63
N GLU A 97 0.94 -11.97 -5.07
CA GLU A 97 0.20 -12.41 -3.88
C GLU A 97 0.46 -11.49 -2.69
N ALA A 98 1.71 -11.19 -2.41
CA ALA A 98 2.10 -10.23 -1.37
C ALA A 98 1.57 -8.81 -1.67
N GLY A 99 1.61 -8.42 -2.95
CA GLY A 99 1.16 -7.14 -3.47
C GLY A 99 -0.34 -6.89 -3.31
N ILE A 100 -1.15 -7.92 -3.54
CA ILE A 100 -2.61 -7.87 -3.34
C ILE A 100 -2.92 -7.60 -1.87
N GLU A 101 -2.27 -8.30 -0.94
CA GLU A 101 -2.49 -8.10 0.49
C GLU A 101 -2.03 -6.72 0.96
N ALA A 102 -0.89 -6.23 0.45
CA ALA A 102 -0.43 -4.88 0.73
C ALA A 102 -1.39 -3.80 0.18
N TYR A 103 -1.94 -4.02 -1.02
CA TYR A 103 -2.92 -3.13 -1.63
C TYR A 103 -4.22 -3.09 -0.81
N LYS A 104 -4.78 -4.24 -0.45
CA LYS A 104 -5.96 -4.32 0.44
C LYS A 104 -5.69 -3.56 1.74
N PHE A 105 -4.52 -3.75 2.34
CA PHE A 105 -4.16 -3.07 3.57
C PHE A 105 -4.05 -1.54 3.41
N CYS A 106 -3.53 -1.05 2.28
CA CYS A 106 -3.60 0.37 1.93
C CYS A 106 -5.04 0.87 1.92
N MET A 107 -5.94 0.18 1.21
CA MET A 107 -7.35 0.57 1.10
C MET A 107 -8.06 0.60 2.46
N MET A 108 -7.78 -0.38 3.31
CA MET A 108 -8.36 -0.48 4.64
C MET A 108 -7.74 0.49 5.65
N SER A 109 -6.62 1.13 5.30
CA SER A 109 -5.97 2.15 6.13
C SER A 109 -6.59 3.54 5.96
N LEU A 110 -7.46 3.73 4.95
CA LEU A 110 -8.25 4.94 4.77
C LEU A 110 -9.42 4.99 5.78
N PRO A 111 -9.76 6.17 6.33
CA PRO A 111 -10.94 6.32 7.16
C PRO A 111 -12.20 5.87 6.43
N ARG A 112 -13.03 5.08 7.11
CA ARG A 112 -14.33 4.66 6.58
C ARG A 112 -15.33 5.81 6.75
N LYS A 113 -16.31 5.91 5.84
CA LYS A 113 -17.40 6.91 5.93
C LYS A 113 -18.08 6.93 7.31
N GLN A 114 -18.23 5.76 7.92
CA GLN A 114 -18.83 5.64 9.25
C GLN A 114 -17.93 6.22 10.35
N GLU A 115 -16.62 6.00 10.28
CA GLU A 115 -15.64 6.56 11.23
C GLU A 115 -15.56 8.10 11.11
N VAL A 116 -15.74 8.62 9.89
CA VAL A 116 -15.84 10.08 9.65
C VAL A 116 -17.15 10.64 10.22
N ALA A 117 -18.28 9.99 9.97
CA ALA A 117 -19.58 10.43 10.48
C ALA A 117 -19.65 10.40 12.02
N GLU A 118 -19.06 9.38 12.65
CA GLU A 118 -18.94 9.29 14.10
C GLU A 118 -18.05 10.40 14.67
N ALA A 119 -16.96 10.78 13.97
CA ALA A 119 -16.09 11.89 14.39
C ALA A 119 -16.75 13.27 14.22
N GLU A 120 -17.55 13.48 13.17
CA GLU A 120 -18.32 14.71 12.96
C GLU A 120 -19.36 14.93 14.07
N GLY A 121 -19.92 13.87 14.65
CA GLY A 121 -20.87 13.95 15.76
C GLY A 121 -20.29 14.44 17.09
N PHE A 122 -18.96 14.45 17.26
CA PHE A 122 -18.29 14.99 18.46
C PHE A 122 -17.91 16.47 18.34
N SER A 123 -18.31 17.17 17.26
CA SER A 123 -17.99 18.58 17.04
C SER A 123 -18.95 19.56 17.73
N GLU A 124 -19.93 19.08 18.50
CA GLU A 124 -20.70 19.95 19.40
C GLU A 124 -19.76 20.52 20.47
N ALA A 125 -19.55 21.84 20.42
CA ALA A 125 -18.78 22.57 21.41
C ALA A 125 -19.34 22.30 22.83
N PRO A 126 -18.50 22.17 23.87
CA PRO A 126 -19.00 22.04 25.23
C PRO A 126 -19.91 23.21 25.52
N VAL A 127 -21.19 22.92 25.80
CA VAL A 127 -22.16 23.91 26.25
C VAL A 127 -21.57 24.50 27.53
N GLY A 128 -21.22 25.78 27.47
CA GLY A 128 -20.48 26.48 28.52
C GLY A 128 -21.07 26.29 29.91
N GLY A 129 -20.20 26.19 30.90
CA GLY A 129 -20.54 26.34 32.31
C GLY A 129 -20.79 27.79 32.71
#